data_AF-A0A2B7ZPL9-F1
#
_entry.id   AF-A0A2B7ZPL9-F1
#
_cell.length_a   1.000
_cell.length_b   1.000
_cell.length_c   1.000
_cell.angle_alpha   90.00
_cell.angle_beta   90.00
_cell.angle_gamma   90.00
#
_symmetry.space_group_name_H-M   'P 1'
#
loop_
_entity.id
_entity.type
_entity.pdbx_description
1 polymer ?
#
loop_
_entity_poly.entity_id
_entity_poly.type
_entity_poly.pdbx_seq_one_letter_code
_entity_poly.pdbx_strand_id
1 'polypeptide(L)'
;MLRTRRLLKKEITYSLAKEREVNVLHQLGYYDQQTRFFSHLNENRSWMKAVITHHLGLRSTDACHVANMEDWLCGSFNVCVPVTIDNWNGIRHQSGQRVLLRFPLPYRVGDAFQPGNSDEKIRCEAGAYAWLEKNCPDVPIPRLYGFAMSTGETFTRIENLSFLSRCLQYLRRQLLACFGLPVPSPYCRHTGRFQAAQNGVMGAGYMLIEFIDETRGTMLSNTWVEKRHDVNLRTNLFQDLSRILLSISRIPLPQIGSFTIDNNGFLRLNNRPLSIEIQQLENEEIPTYMPCGYTYSTVESYVMNLLGIHDSRLRNQPNAVNNLPDCVSQMSALAAMRTIFPIFFQQKLRRGPFVFTLTDLHQSNIFVDDNWRITCLVDLEWACSRPIEMVEPPYWLTNKGVDEIDAQEYDKLRTELMTILTAEETKQRSSSRGVSGNVGETTPRLSDAMELAWTTGTFWYSLALSSPTGLFRIFYEHIIPLLSKHYSEDIGEIMPFYWDRDVGKFVADKLSDKKKYDHELRLAFEEM
;
A
#
# COMPACT_ATOMS: atom_id res chain seq x y z
N MET A 1 -20.34 2.02 35.61
CA MET A 1 -19.75 2.54 34.35
C MET A 1 -19.36 1.35 33.48
N LEU A 2 -19.67 1.41 32.19
CA LEU A 2 -19.17 0.41 31.23
C LEU A 2 -17.65 0.51 31.21
N ARG A 3 -16.94 -0.59 31.47
CA ARG A 3 -15.48 -0.61 31.45
C ARG A 3 -14.99 -0.50 30.01
N THR A 4 -14.20 0.53 29.73
CA THR A 4 -13.60 0.77 28.42
C THR A 4 -12.09 0.52 28.45
N ARG A 5 -11.53 0.17 27.29
CA ARG A 5 -10.08 0.11 27.07
C ARG A 5 -9.72 1.04 25.91
N ARG A 6 -8.49 1.53 25.90
CA ARG A 6 -8.02 2.50 24.90
C ARG A 6 -7.34 1.78 23.72
N LEU A 7 -7.84 2.06 22.51
CA LEU A 7 -7.15 1.78 21.25
C LEU A 7 -6.50 3.08 20.75
N LEU A 8 -5.74 3.01 19.64
CA LEU A 8 -5.03 4.17 19.06
C LEU A 8 -5.93 5.39 18.82
N LYS A 9 -7.12 5.19 18.25
CA LYS A 9 -8.01 6.29 17.82
C LYS A 9 -9.25 6.48 18.69
N LYS A 10 -9.59 5.51 19.53
CA LYS A 10 -10.85 5.48 20.27
C LYS A 10 -10.79 4.58 21.48
N GLU A 11 -11.75 4.77 22.38
CA GLU A 11 -12.04 3.78 23.39
C GLU A 11 -12.99 2.69 22.84
N ILE A 12 -12.90 1.50 23.41
CA ILE A 12 -13.73 0.36 23.06
C ILE A 12 -14.30 -0.28 24.33
N THR A 13 -15.55 -0.74 24.27
CA THR A 13 -16.17 -1.55 25.33
C THR A 13 -15.96 -3.04 25.05
N TYR A 14 -16.08 -3.88 26.08
CA TYR A 14 -16.01 -5.33 25.90
C TYR A 14 -17.06 -5.85 24.90
N SER A 15 -18.30 -5.32 24.97
CA SER A 15 -19.39 -5.73 24.07
C SER A 15 -19.02 -5.50 22.60
N LEU A 16 -18.46 -4.33 22.27
CA LEU A 16 -18.03 -4.03 20.91
C LEU A 16 -16.78 -4.80 20.52
N ALA A 17 -15.83 -4.99 21.45
CA ALA A 17 -14.61 -5.75 21.19
C ALA A 17 -14.90 -7.20 20.83
N LYS A 18 -15.90 -7.82 21.46
CA LYS A 18 -16.31 -9.20 21.22
C LYS A 18 -16.89 -9.43 19.81
N GLU A 19 -17.48 -8.41 19.22
CA GLU A 19 -18.08 -8.46 17.87
C GLU A 19 -17.07 -8.19 16.74
N ARG A 20 -15.83 -7.82 17.07
CA ARG A 20 -14.80 -7.50 16.08
C ARG A 20 -14.07 -8.76 15.61
N GLU A 21 -13.92 -8.88 14.30
CA GLU A 21 -13.12 -9.94 13.67
C GLU A 21 -11.61 -9.70 13.75
N VAL A 22 -11.19 -8.47 14.05
CA VAL A 22 -9.78 -8.13 14.26
C VAL A 22 -9.30 -8.59 15.64
N ASN A 23 -8.01 -8.85 15.79
CA ASN A 23 -7.41 -9.24 17.07
C ASN A 23 -7.31 -8.04 18.02
N VAL A 24 -8.40 -7.73 18.73
CA VAL A 24 -8.47 -6.59 19.66
C VAL A 24 -7.45 -6.71 20.78
N LEU A 25 -7.18 -7.91 21.30
CA LEU A 25 -6.15 -8.12 22.34
C LEU A 25 -4.78 -7.61 21.90
N HIS A 26 -4.39 -7.94 20.67
CA HIS A 26 -3.15 -7.43 20.09
C HIS A 26 -3.19 -5.91 19.90
N GLN A 27 -4.33 -5.34 19.45
CA GLN A 27 -4.47 -3.89 19.26
C GLN A 27 -4.44 -3.07 20.57
N LEU A 28 -4.83 -3.66 21.71
CA LEU A 28 -4.75 -2.99 23.01
C LEU A 28 -3.31 -2.60 23.37
N GLY A 29 -2.32 -3.35 22.89
CA GLY A 29 -0.91 -3.05 23.11
C GLY A 29 -0.37 -1.85 22.31
N TYR A 30 -1.09 -1.37 21.30
CA TYR A 30 -0.57 -0.32 20.42
C TYR A 30 -0.46 1.04 21.08
N TYR A 31 -1.35 1.37 22.01
CA TYR A 31 -1.36 2.69 22.65
C TYR A 31 -0.07 2.94 23.45
N ASP A 32 0.36 1.94 24.24
CA ASP A 32 1.59 2.03 25.02
C ASP A 32 2.83 2.05 24.12
N GLN A 33 2.83 1.23 23.06
CA GLN A 33 3.92 1.20 22.08
C GLN A 33 4.05 2.51 21.31
N GLN A 34 2.92 3.11 20.90
CA GLN A 34 2.87 4.43 20.29
C GLN A 34 3.43 5.49 21.25
N THR A 35 2.98 5.51 22.49
CA THR A 35 3.41 6.50 23.49
C THR A 35 4.91 6.43 23.71
N ARG A 36 5.48 5.22 23.84
CA ARG A 36 6.93 5.01 23.98
C ARG A 36 7.68 5.48 22.73
N PHE A 37 7.22 5.10 21.54
CA PHE A 37 7.87 5.46 20.29
C PHE A 37 7.84 6.99 20.05
N PHE A 38 6.69 7.63 20.30
CA PHE A 38 6.52 9.07 20.09
C PHE A 38 7.36 9.87 21.10
N SER A 39 7.41 9.43 22.36
CA SER A 39 8.29 10.03 23.37
C SER A 39 9.75 9.93 22.94
N HIS A 40 10.18 8.76 22.46
CA HIS A 40 11.53 8.55 21.97
C HIS A 40 11.87 9.44 20.75
N LEU A 41 10.95 9.58 19.79
CA LEU A 41 11.11 10.52 18.68
C LEU A 41 11.23 11.98 19.19
N ASN A 42 10.41 12.36 20.17
CA ASN A 42 10.38 13.73 20.68
C ASN A 42 11.65 14.10 21.49
N GLU A 43 12.24 13.14 22.20
CA GLU A 43 13.54 13.28 22.86
C GLU A 43 14.69 13.51 21.85
N ASN A 44 14.52 13.01 20.62
CA ASN A 44 15.53 13.04 19.55
C ASN A 44 15.30 14.14 18.50
N ARG A 45 14.63 15.25 18.86
CA ARG A 45 14.42 16.41 17.98
C ARG A 45 15.72 16.98 17.38
N SER A 46 16.78 17.07 18.17
CA SER A 46 18.09 17.58 17.70
C SER A 46 18.68 16.70 16.60
N TRP A 47 18.47 15.39 16.70
CA TRP A 47 18.85 14.44 15.66
C TRP A 47 18.03 14.64 14.38
N MET A 48 16.71 14.82 14.49
CA MET A 48 15.86 15.11 13.32
C MET A 48 16.33 16.37 12.58
N LYS A 49 16.68 17.43 13.31
CA LYS A 49 17.25 18.66 12.72
C LYS A 49 18.54 18.37 11.95
N ALA A 50 19.45 17.56 12.51
CA ALA A 50 20.70 17.18 11.87
C ALA A 50 20.48 16.38 10.58
N VAL A 51 19.54 15.42 10.60
CA VAL A 51 19.14 14.62 9.43
C VAL A 51 18.61 15.51 8.30
N ILE A 52 17.71 16.43 8.62
CA ILE A 52 17.10 17.33 7.62
C ILE A 52 18.15 18.29 7.05
N THR A 53 18.99 18.86 7.92
CA THR A 53 20.11 19.73 7.53
C THR A 53 21.03 19.03 6.54
N HIS A 54 21.35 17.75 6.79
CA HIS A 54 22.19 16.94 5.91
C HIS A 54 21.53 16.67 4.57
N HIS A 55 20.28 16.19 4.55
CA HIS A 55 19.58 15.85 3.30
C HIS A 55 19.25 17.05 2.44
N LEU A 56 19.09 18.23 3.02
CA LEU A 56 18.77 19.47 2.29
C LEU A 56 20.00 20.35 2.04
N GLY A 57 21.17 19.99 2.58
CA GLY A 57 22.40 20.77 2.45
C GLY A 57 22.34 22.14 3.12
N LEU A 58 21.63 22.25 4.25
CA LEU A 58 21.51 23.49 5.03
C LEU A 58 22.80 23.80 5.79
N ARG A 59 23.03 25.10 6.08
CA ARG A 59 24.25 25.56 6.76
C ARG A 59 24.24 25.34 8.27
N SER A 60 23.07 25.36 8.90
CA SER A 60 22.90 25.16 10.34
C SER A 60 21.61 24.39 10.61
N THR A 61 21.62 23.61 11.70
CA THR A 61 20.44 22.97 12.28
C THR A 61 19.43 23.95 12.87
N ASP A 62 19.87 25.18 13.18
CA ASP A 62 19.01 26.21 13.77
C ASP A 62 17.91 26.69 12.81
N ALA A 63 18.12 26.49 11.51
CA ALA A 63 17.12 26.79 10.49
C ALA A 63 15.92 25.82 10.51
N CYS A 64 16.03 24.67 11.20
CA CYS A 64 14.99 23.64 11.23
C CYS A 64 14.15 23.73 12.52
N HIS A 65 12.84 23.95 12.36
CA HIS A 65 11.86 23.99 13.45
C HIS A 65 10.93 22.78 13.38
N VAL A 66 11.16 21.82 14.28
CA VAL A 66 10.37 20.59 14.38
C VAL A 66 9.05 20.89 15.09
N ALA A 67 7.92 20.55 14.47
CA ALA A 67 6.59 20.79 15.03
C ALA A 67 6.37 20.07 16.37
N ASN A 68 5.42 20.56 17.18
CA ASN A 68 5.04 19.92 18.44
C ASN A 68 4.41 18.55 18.19
N MET A 69 4.45 17.66 19.19
CA MET A 69 3.89 16.31 19.06
C MET A 69 2.39 16.31 18.73
N GLU A 70 1.67 17.35 19.18
CA GLU A 70 0.25 17.58 18.86
C GLU A 70 -0.01 17.82 17.37
N ASP A 71 0.98 18.33 16.64
CA ASP A 71 0.90 18.63 15.20
C ASP A 71 1.42 17.47 14.33
N TRP A 72 1.83 16.35 14.92
CA TRP A 72 2.32 15.21 14.16
C TRP A 72 1.18 14.50 13.45
N LEU A 73 1.40 14.19 12.18
CA LEU A 73 0.42 13.50 11.35
C LEU A 73 0.61 11.99 11.52
N CYS A 74 -0.37 11.32 12.12
CA CYS A 74 -0.32 9.87 12.36
C CYS A 74 -1.23 9.11 11.39
N GLY A 75 -0.62 8.35 10.48
CA GLY A 75 -1.29 7.39 9.62
C GLY A 75 -1.46 6.03 10.30
N SER A 76 -1.84 5.02 9.50
CA SER A 76 -2.01 3.63 9.98
C SER A 76 -0.69 2.88 10.20
N PHE A 77 0.35 3.23 9.43
CA PHE A 77 1.66 2.57 9.44
C PHE A 77 2.82 3.55 9.61
N ASN A 78 2.55 4.85 9.67
CA ASN A 78 3.58 5.88 9.68
C ASN A 78 3.21 7.03 10.62
N VAL A 79 4.23 7.63 11.21
CA VAL A 79 4.16 8.96 11.80
C VAL A 79 4.97 9.92 10.96
N CYS A 80 4.38 11.06 10.63
CA CYS A 80 5.00 12.11 9.85
C CYS A 80 5.14 13.36 10.72
N VAL A 81 6.38 13.82 10.89
CA VAL A 81 6.75 14.97 11.69
C VAL A 81 6.95 16.18 10.77
N PRO A 82 6.07 17.20 10.80
CA PRO A 82 6.28 18.43 10.05
C PRO A 82 7.48 19.21 10.58
N VAL A 83 8.29 19.73 9.65
CA VAL A 83 9.43 20.59 9.98
C VAL A 83 9.43 21.81 9.07
N THR A 84 9.48 22.99 9.68
CA THR A 84 9.56 24.28 8.99
C THR A 84 11.02 24.71 8.87
N ILE A 85 11.40 25.23 7.70
CA ILE A 85 12.80 25.63 7.43
C ILE A 85 12.86 27.13 7.16
N ASP A 86 13.64 27.82 7.97
CA ASP A 86 13.82 29.27 7.88
C ASP A 86 14.47 29.70 6.58
N ASN A 87 13.94 30.75 5.96
CA ASN A 87 14.48 31.38 4.76
C ASN A 87 14.82 30.34 3.67
N TRP A 88 13.98 29.31 3.52
CA TRP A 88 14.08 28.39 2.40
C TRP A 88 13.65 29.12 1.12
N ASN A 89 14.55 29.99 0.64
CA ASN A 89 14.37 30.77 -0.56
C ASN A 89 14.55 29.86 -1.76
N GLY A 90 13.51 29.10 -2.11
CA GLY A 90 13.21 28.64 -3.47
C GLY A 90 14.37 28.11 -4.33
N ILE A 91 15.42 27.52 -3.77
CA ILE A 91 16.49 26.96 -4.60
C ILE A 91 15.96 25.76 -5.41
N ARG A 92 14.82 25.16 -5.01
CA ARG A 92 14.24 23.97 -5.67
C ARG A 92 12.72 23.91 -5.56
N HIS A 93 12.01 24.48 -6.54
CA HIS A 93 10.72 24.00 -7.08
C HIS A 93 9.54 23.62 -6.13
N GLN A 94 9.60 23.91 -4.84
CA GLN A 94 8.48 23.80 -3.89
C GLN A 94 8.09 25.22 -3.43
N SER A 95 6.79 25.50 -3.35
CA SER A 95 6.28 26.82 -2.93
C SER A 95 6.32 27.02 -1.40
N GLY A 96 6.28 25.93 -0.63
CA GLY A 96 6.28 25.93 0.83
C GLY A 96 7.66 25.78 1.48
N GLN A 97 7.77 26.22 2.74
CA GLN A 97 8.97 26.13 3.57
C GLN A 97 9.00 24.88 4.46
N ARG A 98 8.12 23.90 4.21
CA ARG A 98 7.92 22.73 5.09
C ARG A 98 8.31 21.43 4.40
N VAL A 99 8.87 20.52 5.19
CA VAL A 99 9.11 19.10 4.85
C VAL A 99 8.43 18.19 5.87
N LEU A 100 8.24 16.93 5.51
CA LEU A 100 7.78 15.87 6.39
C LEU A 100 8.91 14.86 6.60
N LEU A 101 9.25 14.62 7.87
CA LEU A 101 10.08 13.50 8.26
C LEU A 101 9.16 12.34 8.66
N ARG A 102 9.10 11.32 7.81
CA ARG A 102 8.22 10.16 7.90
C ARG A 102 8.97 8.96 8.49
N PHE A 103 8.37 8.31 9.48
CA PHE A 103 8.88 7.11 10.13
C PHE A 103 7.84 5.98 10.03
N PRO A 104 8.23 4.76 9.61
CA PRO A 104 7.41 3.58 9.84
C PRO A 104 7.14 3.39 11.33
N LEU A 105 5.96 2.86 11.67
CA LEU A 105 5.59 2.51 13.03
C LEU A 105 6.00 1.05 13.29
N PRO A 106 7.04 0.77 14.11
CA PRO A 106 7.54 -0.60 14.29
C PRO A 106 6.48 -1.57 14.81
N TYR A 107 5.56 -1.06 15.63
CA TYR A 107 4.42 -1.79 16.21
C TYR A 107 3.22 -1.99 15.26
N ARG A 108 3.35 -1.55 14.00
CA ARG A 108 2.32 -1.73 12.95
C ARG A 108 2.81 -2.52 11.75
N VAL A 109 4.12 -2.59 11.54
CA VAL A 109 4.73 -3.27 10.38
C VAL A 109 5.23 -4.67 10.71
N GLY A 110 5.10 -5.13 11.96
CA GLY A 110 5.53 -6.47 12.37
C GLY A 110 7.04 -6.66 12.47
N ASP A 111 7.81 -5.59 12.65
CA ASP A 111 9.28 -5.65 12.69
C ASP A 111 9.82 -6.52 13.84
N ALA A 112 9.05 -6.64 14.94
CA ALA A 112 9.39 -7.50 16.06
C ALA A 112 9.28 -8.99 15.72
N PHE A 113 8.32 -9.36 14.87
CA PHE A 113 8.09 -10.74 14.42
C PHE A 113 8.97 -11.09 13.22
N GLN A 114 9.08 -10.15 12.27
CA GLN A 114 9.85 -10.28 11.04
C GLN A 114 10.83 -9.08 10.92
N PRO A 115 12.05 -9.20 11.48
CA PRO A 115 13.02 -8.11 11.47
C PRO A 115 13.39 -7.66 10.06
N GLY A 116 13.30 -6.34 9.83
CA GLY A 116 13.60 -5.71 8.55
C GLY A 116 12.36 -5.28 7.76
N ASN A 117 11.15 -5.53 8.25
CA ASN A 117 9.89 -5.10 7.64
C ASN A 117 9.82 -3.57 7.50
N SER A 118 10.32 -2.83 8.49
CA SER A 118 10.41 -1.36 8.42
C SER A 118 11.28 -0.91 7.24
N ASP A 119 12.41 -1.57 7.03
CA ASP A 119 13.37 -1.24 5.97
C ASP A 119 12.89 -1.71 4.60
N GLU A 120 12.26 -2.90 4.52
CA GLU A 120 11.61 -3.40 3.31
C GLU A 120 10.60 -2.38 2.80
N LYS A 121 9.76 -1.86 3.70
CA LYS A 121 8.75 -0.85 3.40
C LYS A 121 9.36 0.45 2.89
N ILE A 122 10.37 1.00 3.56
CA ILE A 122 11.05 2.23 3.11
C ILE A 122 11.69 2.02 1.74
N ARG A 123 12.32 0.86 1.48
CA ARG A 123 12.91 0.55 0.18
C ARG A 123 11.85 0.46 -0.91
N CYS A 124 10.70 -0.14 -0.62
CA CYS A 124 9.58 -0.22 -1.56
C CYS A 124 9.04 1.17 -1.92
N GLU A 125 8.78 2.00 -0.91
CA GLU A 125 8.29 3.37 -1.13
C GLU A 125 9.31 4.19 -1.93
N ALA A 126 10.59 4.16 -1.57
CA ALA A 126 11.65 4.84 -2.32
C ALA A 126 11.79 4.32 -3.77
N GLY A 127 11.59 3.02 -3.98
CA GLY A 127 11.55 2.40 -5.30
C GLY A 127 10.38 2.91 -6.14
N ALA A 128 9.20 3.05 -5.54
CA ALA A 128 8.01 3.61 -6.19
C ALA A 128 8.24 5.07 -6.62
N TYR A 129 8.81 5.92 -5.76
CA TYR A 129 9.22 7.28 -6.13
C TYR A 129 10.17 7.28 -7.33
N ALA A 130 11.25 6.50 -7.25
CA ALA A 130 12.25 6.45 -8.32
C ALA A 130 11.68 5.92 -9.66
N TRP A 131 10.73 4.98 -9.61
CA TRP A 131 10.06 4.47 -10.81
C TRP A 131 9.14 5.52 -11.44
N LEU A 132 8.29 6.17 -10.64
CA LEU A 132 7.33 7.17 -11.11
C LEU A 132 8.04 8.43 -11.62
N GLU A 133 9.02 8.97 -10.90
CA GLU A 133 9.77 10.16 -11.33
C GLU A 133 10.47 9.95 -12.69
N LYS A 134 10.94 8.72 -12.95
CA LYS A 134 11.65 8.39 -14.19
C LYS A 134 10.70 8.11 -15.35
N ASN A 135 9.61 7.40 -15.11
CA ASN A 135 8.79 6.80 -16.17
C ASN A 135 7.41 7.45 -16.33
N CYS A 136 6.90 8.13 -15.30
CA CYS A 136 5.56 8.72 -15.25
C CYS A 136 5.63 10.16 -14.69
N PRO A 137 6.42 11.07 -15.29
CA PRO A 137 6.66 12.41 -14.74
C PRO A 137 5.40 13.31 -14.71
N ASP A 138 4.35 12.92 -15.44
CA ASP A 138 3.03 13.54 -15.45
C ASP A 138 2.17 13.16 -14.23
N VAL A 139 2.53 12.11 -13.49
CA VAL A 139 1.83 11.70 -12.27
C VAL A 139 2.29 12.60 -11.12
N PRO A 140 1.39 13.39 -10.50
CA PRO A 140 1.78 14.33 -9.47
C PRO A 140 2.04 13.59 -8.16
N ILE A 141 3.30 13.50 -7.75
CA ILE A 141 3.74 12.93 -6.47
C ILE A 141 4.59 13.94 -5.69
N PRO A 142 4.68 13.82 -4.35
CA PRO A 142 5.57 14.69 -3.57
C PRO A 142 7.03 14.39 -3.92
N ARG A 143 7.92 15.34 -3.65
CA ARG A 143 9.36 15.09 -3.79
C ARG A 143 9.89 14.26 -2.62
N LEU A 144 10.62 13.21 -2.93
CA LEU A 144 11.49 12.53 -1.97
C LEU A 144 12.88 13.17 -1.99
N TYR A 145 13.32 13.68 -0.83
CA TYR A 145 14.62 14.33 -0.65
C TYR A 145 15.71 13.35 -0.22
N GLY A 146 15.34 12.33 0.55
CA GLY A 146 16.23 11.28 1.01
C GLY A 146 15.54 10.33 1.96
N PHE A 147 16.22 9.23 2.29
CA PHE A 147 15.72 8.20 3.20
C PHE A 147 16.89 7.46 3.84
N ALA A 148 16.63 6.76 4.94
CA ALA A 148 17.62 5.90 5.57
C ALA A 148 16.99 4.64 6.16
N MET A 149 17.79 3.59 6.25
CA MET A 149 17.44 2.32 6.87
C MET A 149 17.69 2.36 8.38
N SER A 150 17.08 1.44 9.11
CA SER A 150 17.32 1.19 10.54
C SER A 150 18.81 0.93 10.85
N THR A 151 19.53 0.34 9.90
CA THR A 151 20.97 0.03 9.95
C THR A 151 21.88 1.23 9.67
N GLY A 152 21.31 2.39 9.32
CA GLY A 152 22.02 3.66 9.12
C GLY A 152 22.43 3.96 7.68
N GLU A 153 22.24 3.03 6.73
CA GLU A 153 22.41 3.32 5.30
C GLU A 153 21.51 4.49 4.90
N THR A 154 22.14 5.59 4.49
CA THR A 154 21.46 6.83 4.16
C THR A 154 21.61 7.15 2.67
N PHE A 155 20.51 7.55 2.04
CA PHE A 155 20.42 7.91 0.64
C PHE A 155 19.86 9.33 0.50
N THR A 156 20.52 10.15 -0.31
CA THR A 156 20.08 11.53 -0.57
C THR A 156 19.93 11.75 -2.05
N ARG A 157 18.94 12.55 -2.45
CA ARG A 157 18.73 12.95 -3.84
C ARG A 157 19.98 13.67 -4.38
N ILE A 158 20.43 13.33 -5.59
CA ILE A 158 21.66 13.86 -6.21
C ILE A 158 21.71 15.40 -6.20
N GLU A 159 20.57 16.03 -6.43
CA GLU A 159 20.47 17.50 -6.44
C GLU A 159 20.96 18.08 -5.12
N ASN A 160 20.64 17.46 -3.98
CA ASN A 160 20.94 17.92 -2.62
C ASN A 160 22.35 17.59 -2.15
N LEU A 161 23.16 16.90 -2.95
CA LEU A 161 24.55 16.65 -2.62
C LEU A 161 25.42 17.91 -2.79
N SER A 162 26.62 17.86 -2.18
CA SER A 162 27.67 18.87 -2.41
C SER A 162 27.98 19.01 -3.89
N PHE A 163 28.45 20.19 -4.32
CA PHE A 163 28.72 20.47 -5.74
C PHE A 163 29.63 19.41 -6.40
N LEU A 164 30.73 19.04 -5.73
CA LEU A 164 31.66 18.03 -6.24
C LEU A 164 31.01 16.65 -6.33
N SER A 165 30.35 16.19 -5.27
CA SER A 165 29.65 14.90 -5.28
C SER A 165 28.58 14.85 -6.35
N ARG A 166 27.81 15.93 -6.52
CA ARG A 166 26.78 16.07 -7.54
C ARG A 166 27.37 15.97 -8.95
N CYS A 167 28.45 16.69 -9.25
CA CYS A 167 29.14 16.61 -10.53
C CYS A 167 29.67 15.19 -10.82
N LEU A 168 30.28 14.53 -9.83
CA LEU A 168 30.77 13.16 -9.97
C LEU A 168 29.63 12.17 -10.24
N GLN A 169 28.49 12.30 -9.57
CA GLN A 169 27.34 11.42 -9.79
C GLN A 169 26.68 11.66 -11.16
N TYR A 170 26.57 12.92 -11.61
CA TYR A 170 26.10 13.20 -12.97
C TYR A 170 27.05 12.63 -14.01
N LEU A 171 28.37 12.81 -13.86
CA LEU A 171 29.36 12.23 -14.77
C LEU A 171 29.27 10.70 -14.80
N ARG A 172 29.19 10.05 -13.62
CA ARG A 172 28.99 8.59 -13.51
C ARG A 172 27.75 8.14 -14.27
N ARG A 173 26.62 8.82 -14.11
CA ARG A 173 25.37 8.48 -14.78
C ARG A 173 25.47 8.64 -16.29
N GLN A 174 26.11 9.71 -16.76
CA GLN A 174 26.33 9.93 -18.19
C GLN A 174 27.24 8.86 -18.79
N LEU A 175 28.36 8.54 -18.13
CA LEU A 175 29.27 7.48 -18.58
C LEU A 175 28.56 6.12 -18.65
N LEU A 176 27.83 5.72 -17.59
CA LEU A 176 27.08 4.47 -17.58
C LEU A 176 26.03 4.43 -18.71
N ALA A 177 25.31 5.53 -18.93
CA ALA A 177 24.36 5.64 -20.02
C ALA A 177 25.04 5.52 -21.41
N CYS A 178 26.19 6.17 -21.60
CA CYS A 178 26.97 6.08 -22.84
C CYS A 178 27.47 4.66 -23.15
N PHE A 179 27.77 3.87 -22.12
CA PHE A 179 28.18 2.47 -22.26
C PHE A 179 27.01 1.47 -22.31
N GLY A 180 25.75 1.95 -22.30
CA GLY A 180 24.57 1.07 -22.26
C GLY A 180 24.45 0.26 -20.96
N LEU A 181 25.14 0.68 -19.90
CA LEU A 181 25.11 0.03 -18.60
C LEU A 181 23.93 0.52 -17.76
N PRO A 182 23.47 -0.25 -16.76
CA PRO A 182 22.45 0.20 -15.83
C PRO A 182 22.83 1.55 -15.19
N VAL A 183 21.87 2.49 -15.16
CA VAL A 183 22.04 3.81 -14.56
C VAL A 183 21.44 3.81 -13.16
N PRO A 184 22.15 4.30 -12.12
CA PRO A 184 21.62 4.36 -10.77
C PRO A 184 20.43 5.32 -10.68
N SER A 185 19.60 5.12 -9.66
CA SER A 185 18.47 6.01 -9.34
C SER A 185 18.96 7.43 -8.98
N PRO A 186 18.05 8.43 -8.91
CA PRO A 186 18.36 9.77 -8.40
C PRO A 186 18.84 9.83 -6.94
N TYR A 187 18.84 8.70 -6.22
CA TYR A 187 19.19 8.61 -4.81
C TYR A 187 20.57 7.97 -4.66
N CYS A 188 21.50 8.72 -4.08
CA CYS A 188 22.87 8.25 -3.86
C CYS A 188 23.10 7.88 -2.40
N ARG A 189 23.68 6.70 -2.21
CA ARG A 189 24.15 6.25 -0.90
C ARG A 189 25.37 7.07 -0.47
N HIS A 190 25.39 7.47 0.80
CA HIS A 190 26.58 8.04 1.42
C HIS A 190 27.59 6.93 1.75
N THR A 191 28.83 7.08 1.25
CA THR A 191 29.94 6.13 1.50
C THR A 191 30.65 6.39 2.82
N GLY A 192 30.50 7.59 3.39
CA GLY A 192 30.97 7.95 4.73
C GLY A 192 29.94 7.64 5.80
N ARG A 193 30.39 7.19 6.97
CA ARG A 193 29.54 7.04 8.16
C ARG A 193 29.06 8.44 8.58
N PHE A 194 27.83 8.80 8.26
CA PHE A 194 27.18 9.97 8.83
C PHE A 194 27.11 9.75 10.35
N GLN A 195 27.90 10.49 11.14
CA GLN A 195 27.98 10.27 12.59
C GLN A 195 26.62 10.43 13.29
N ALA A 196 25.74 11.28 12.76
CA ALA A 196 24.36 11.38 13.25
C ALA A 196 23.48 10.16 12.89
N ALA A 197 23.85 9.29 11.93
CA ALA A 197 23.19 8.00 11.74
C ALA A 197 23.56 6.98 12.83
N GLN A 198 24.69 7.14 13.53
CA GLN A 198 25.09 6.25 14.63
C GLN A 198 24.40 6.57 15.96
N ASN A 199 24.01 7.84 16.17
CA ASN A 199 23.35 8.33 17.38
C ASN A 199 21.86 8.67 17.12
N GLY A 200 21.28 8.16 16.03
CA GLY A 200 19.86 8.35 15.76
C GLY A 200 18.98 7.58 16.72
N VAL A 201 17.67 7.80 16.58
CA VAL A 201 16.61 6.97 17.18
C VAL A 201 16.96 5.50 16.88
N MET A 202 17.62 4.81 17.81
CA MET A 202 18.36 3.57 17.55
C MET A 202 17.40 2.55 16.90
N GLY A 203 17.61 2.26 15.62
CA GLY A 203 16.85 1.25 14.89
C GLY A 203 15.61 1.73 14.12
N ALA A 204 15.33 3.05 14.03
CA ALA A 204 14.22 3.55 13.21
C ALA A 204 14.71 4.10 11.85
N GLY A 205 14.30 3.46 10.76
CA GLY A 205 14.43 4.02 9.41
C GLY A 205 13.50 5.22 9.20
N TYR A 206 13.79 6.07 8.21
CA TYR A 206 13.01 7.27 7.92
C TYR A 206 13.02 7.67 6.44
N MET A 207 12.07 8.53 6.06
CA MET A 207 12.00 9.20 4.76
C MET A 207 11.79 10.70 4.95
N LEU A 208 12.47 11.51 4.14
CA LEU A 208 12.30 12.96 4.10
C LEU A 208 11.59 13.34 2.81
N ILE A 209 10.33 13.75 2.92
CA ILE A 209 9.46 14.06 1.79
C ILE A 209 8.94 15.49 1.83
N GLU A 210 8.48 15.97 0.68
CA GLU A 210 7.77 17.24 0.54
C GLU A 210 6.50 17.28 1.40
N PHE A 211 6.27 18.41 2.07
CA PHE A 211 5.01 18.71 2.73
C PHE A 211 4.02 19.30 1.71
N ILE A 212 2.84 18.68 1.56
CA ILE A 212 1.76 19.21 0.72
C ILE A 212 0.93 20.18 1.54
N ASP A 213 1.06 21.48 1.23
CA ASP A 213 0.28 22.52 1.88
C ASP A 213 -1.15 22.63 1.31
N GLU A 214 -2.03 23.26 2.07
CA GLU A 214 -3.43 23.48 1.68
C GLU A 214 -3.57 24.33 0.42
N THR A 215 -2.57 25.14 0.07
CA THR A 215 -2.58 25.95 -1.16
C THR A 215 -2.33 25.09 -2.40
N ARG A 216 -1.65 23.95 -2.26
CA ARG A 216 -1.44 22.96 -3.32
C ARG A 216 -2.62 21.99 -3.43
N GLY A 217 -3.38 21.77 -2.38
CA GLY A 217 -4.61 20.98 -2.40
C GLY A 217 -4.99 20.42 -1.04
N THR A 218 -6.18 19.84 -0.95
CA THR A 218 -6.69 19.18 0.26
C THR A 218 -7.00 17.72 -0.02
N MET A 219 -7.00 16.87 1.02
CA MET A 219 -7.36 15.46 0.86
C MET A 219 -8.77 15.31 0.32
N LEU A 220 -8.96 14.47 -0.70
CA LEU A 220 -10.28 14.20 -1.30
C LEU A 220 -11.27 13.70 -0.23
N SER A 221 -10.81 12.92 0.75
CA SER A 221 -11.61 12.42 1.86
C SER A 221 -12.32 13.51 2.66
N ASN A 222 -11.75 14.73 2.74
CA ASN A 222 -12.35 15.85 3.46
C ASN A 222 -13.65 16.35 2.80
N THR A 223 -13.79 16.20 1.48
CA THR A 223 -14.96 16.72 0.73
C THR A 223 -15.76 15.62 0.02
N TRP A 224 -15.27 14.38 0.02
CA TRP A 224 -15.87 13.25 -0.70
C TRP A 224 -17.34 13.00 -0.35
N VAL A 225 -17.64 12.90 0.95
CA VAL A 225 -18.99 12.56 1.43
C VAL A 225 -20.01 13.61 0.98
N GLU A 226 -19.65 14.88 1.02
CA GLU A 226 -20.57 15.98 0.70
C GLU A 226 -20.69 16.22 -0.81
N LYS A 227 -19.58 16.08 -1.55
CA LYS A 227 -19.49 16.55 -2.94
C LYS A 227 -19.50 15.44 -4.01
N ARG A 228 -19.43 14.15 -3.66
CA ARG A 228 -19.37 13.04 -4.66
C ARG A 228 -20.52 12.95 -5.64
N HIS A 229 -21.66 13.56 -5.30
CA HIS A 229 -22.84 13.60 -6.15
C HIS A 229 -22.77 14.69 -7.22
N ASP A 230 -21.84 15.64 -7.12
CA ASP A 230 -21.59 16.64 -8.15
C ASP A 230 -20.88 16.01 -9.35
N VAL A 231 -21.59 16.00 -10.49
CA VAL A 231 -21.13 15.39 -11.74
C VAL A 231 -19.90 16.10 -12.31
N ASN A 232 -19.78 17.42 -12.18
CA ASN A 232 -18.66 18.18 -12.75
C ASN A 232 -17.38 17.89 -11.98
N LEU A 233 -17.44 17.91 -10.65
CA LEU A 233 -16.31 17.56 -9.79
C LEU A 233 -15.87 16.12 -10.03
N ARG A 234 -16.82 15.18 -10.08
CA ARG A 234 -16.53 13.77 -10.33
C ARG A 234 -15.93 13.54 -11.72
N THR A 235 -16.43 14.23 -12.74
CA THR A 235 -15.86 14.16 -14.10
C THR A 235 -14.41 14.65 -14.13
N ASN A 236 -14.08 15.75 -13.45
CA ASN A 236 -12.71 16.24 -13.35
C ASN A 236 -11.79 15.22 -12.68
N LEU A 237 -12.23 14.66 -11.54
CA LEU A 237 -11.50 13.63 -10.82
C LEU A 237 -11.25 12.39 -11.70
N PHE A 238 -12.30 11.88 -12.35
CA PHE A 238 -12.22 10.68 -13.19
C PHE A 238 -11.35 10.89 -14.43
N GLN A 239 -11.31 12.09 -15.00
CA GLN A 239 -10.38 12.44 -16.08
C GLN A 239 -8.92 12.35 -15.61
N ASP A 240 -8.59 12.98 -14.49
CA ASP A 240 -7.23 13.01 -13.97
C ASP A 240 -6.79 11.61 -13.51
N LEU A 241 -7.68 10.88 -12.82
CA LEU A 241 -7.45 9.50 -12.41
C LEU A 241 -7.22 8.59 -13.63
N SER A 242 -8.01 8.74 -14.69
CA SER A 242 -7.83 7.98 -15.94
C SER A 242 -6.46 8.24 -16.57
N ARG A 243 -6.02 9.50 -16.63
CA ARG A 243 -4.69 9.86 -17.16
C ARG A 243 -3.58 9.24 -16.33
N ILE A 244 -3.69 9.30 -15.01
CA ILE A 244 -2.73 8.68 -14.08
C ILE A 244 -2.68 7.17 -14.29
N LEU A 245 -3.83 6.48 -14.30
CA LEU A 245 -3.91 5.03 -14.50
C LEU A 245 -3.27 4.61 -15.83
N LEU A 246 -3.55 5.34 -16.91
CA LEU A 246 -2.93 5.11 -18.22
C LEU A 246 -1.41 5.36 -18.19
N SER A 247 -0.94 6.38 -17.48
CA SER A 247 0.49 6.69 -17.38
C SER A 247 1.27 5.61 -16.62
N ILE A 248 0.77 5.21 -15.45
CA ILE A 248 1.46 4.23 -14.59
C ILE A 248 1.41 2.81 -15.16
N SER A 249 0.36 2.46 -15.90
CA SER A 249 0.20 1.14 -16.52
C SER A 249 0.87 1.01 -17.89
N ARG A 250 1.37 2.12 -18.45
CA ARG A 250 1.89 2.19 -19.83
C ARG A 250 3.04 1.24 -20.12
N ILE A 251 3.90 0.98 -19.12
CA ILE A 251 5.12 0.19 -19.29
C ILE A 251 4.89 -1.22 -18.70
N PRO A 252 4.84 -2.27 -19.53
CA PRO A 252 4.80 -3.64 -19.04
C PRO A 252 6.07 -3.97 -18.26
N LEU A 253 5.88 -4.65 -17.14
CA LEU A 253 6.93 -5.09 -16.24
C LEU A 253 7.17 -6.59 -16.41
N PRO A 254 8.42 -7.07 -16.21
CA PRO A 254 8.78 -8.45 -16.50
C PRO A 254 8.24 -9.45 -15.46
N GLN A 255 7.93 -8.98 -14.25
CA GLN A 255 7.53 -9.79 -13.11
C GLN A 255 6.51 -9.05 -12.24
N ILE A 256 5.82 -9.80 -11.38
CA ILE A 256 4.96 -9.29 -10.30
C ILE A 256 5.86 -9.11 -9.06
N GLY A 257 5.94 -7.90 -8.53
CA GLY A 257 6.84 -7.55 -7.43
C GLY A 257 6.84 -6.06 -7.10
N SER A 258 7.57 -5.67 -6.06
CA SER A 258 7.78 -4.26 -5.70
C SER A 258 9.15 -3.79 -6.14
N PHE A 259 9.23 -2.51 -6.52
CA PHE A 259 10.50 -1.87 -6.79
C PHE A 259 11.23 -1.54 -5.50
N THR A 260 12.54 -1.74 -5.46
CA THR A 260 13.40 -1.28 -4.35
C THR A 260 14.59 -0.50 -4.87
N ILE A 261 15.18 0.31 -3.99
CA ILE A 261 16.53 0.85 -4.22
C ILE A 261 17.54 -0.04 -3.49
N ASP A 262 18.43 -0.64 -4.25
CA ASP A 262 19.47 -1.51 -3.70
C ASP A 262 20.58 -0.71 -2.97
N ASN A 263 21.47 -1.41 -2.29
CA ASN A 263 22.59 -0.82 -1.54
C ASN A 263 23.60 -0.05 -2.41
N ASN A 264 23.52 -0.19 -3.73
CA ASN A 264 24.34 0.52 -4.70
C ASN A 264 23.60 1.71 -5.34
N GLY A 265 22.35 1.96 -4.92
CA GLY A 265 21.51 3.05 -5.41
C GLY A 265 20.78 2.75 -6.72
N PHE A 266 20.72 1.49 -7.17
CA PHE A 266 19.98 1.12 -8.37
C PHE A 266 18.53 0.74 -8.05
N LEU A 267 17.64 1.16 -8.95
CA LEU A 267 16.24 0.73 -8.93
C LEU A 267 16.14 -0.71 -9.44
N ARG A 268 15.54 -1.60 -8.65
CA ARG A 268 15.39 -3.03 -8.95
C ARG A 268 13.94 -3.47 -8.72
N LEU A 269 13.38 -4.24 -9.64
CA LEU A 269 12.14 -4.99 -9.40
C LEU A 269 12.55 -6.36 -8.86
N ASN A 270 12.70 -6.47 -7.54
CA ASN A 270 13.29 -7.65 -6.92
C ASN A 270 12.70 -7.98 -5.54
N ASN A 271 11.61 -7.33 -5.14
CA ASN A 271 10.94 -7.64 -3.88
C ASN A 271 9.55 -8.24 -4.11
N ARG A 272 9.01 -8.89 -3.07
CA ARG A 272 7.62 -9.39 -3.08
C ARG A 272 6.67 -8.23 -3.37
N PRO A 273 5.51 -8.47 -4.01
CA PRO A 273 4.44 -7.47 -4.07
C PRO A 273 4.05 -7.15 -2.63
N LEU A 274 4.53 -6.02 -2.12
CA LEU A 274 4.40 -5.66 -0.73
C LEU A 274 3.07 -4.93 -0.61
N SER A 275 2.16 -5.52 0.16
CA SER A 275 0.83 -4.98 0.36
C SER A 275 0.52 -4.80 1.84
N ILE A 276 -0.50 -3.99 2.10
CA ILE A 276 -0.96 -3.69 3.45
C ILE A 276 -1.38 -4.97 4.19
N GLU A 277 -1.98 -5.94 3.50
CA GLU A 277 -2.44 -7.21 4.07
C GLU A 277 -1.27 -8.04 4.61
N ILE A 278 -0.17 -8.12 3.85
CA ILE A 278 1.02 -8.88 4.23
C ILE A 278 1.61 -8.33 5.53
N GLN A 279 1.80 -7.00 5.61
CA GLN A 279 2.37 -6.39 6.81
C GLN A 279 1.43 -6.41 8.00
N GLN A 280 0.11 -6.32 7.78
CA GLN A 280 -0.87 -6.49 8.87
C GLN A 280 -0.79 -7.89 9.48
N LEU A 281 -0.71 -8.94 8.65
CA LEU A 281 -0.59 -10.32 9.15
C LEU A 281 0.72 -10.53 9.89
N GLU A 282 1.86 -10.09 9.34
CA GLU A 282 3.15 -10.19 10.03
C GLU A 282 3.18 -9.40 11.33
N ASN A 283 2.45 -8.28 11.40
CA ASN A 283 2.29 -7.51 12.61
C ASN A 283 1.46 -8.22 13.68
N GLU A 284 0.47 -9.03 13.28
CA GLU A 284 -0.28 -9.90 14.19
C GLU A 284 0.43 -11.24 14.47
N GLU A 285 1.72 -11.35 14.16
CA GLU A 285 2.55 -12.55 14.33
C GLU A 285 2.08 -13.75 13.50
N ILE A 286 1.42 -13.48 12.36
CA ILE A 286 0.93 -14.49 11.43
C ILE A 286 1.96 -14.66 10.29
N PRO A 287 2.55 -15.85 10.10
CA PRO A 287 3.54 -16.07 9.05
C PRO A 287 2.88 -16.03 7.67
N THR A 288 3.38 -15.18 6.77
CA THR A 288 2.83 -15.07 5.39
C THR A 288 3.46 -16.06 4.42
N TYR A 289 4.63 -16.60 4.75
CA TYR A 289 5.46 -17.46 3.89
C TYR A 289 5.77 -16.85 2.51
N MET A 290 5.65 -15.52 2.38
CA MET A 290 6.10 -14.75 1.22
C MET A 290 7.45 -14.12 1.53
N PRO A 291 8.58 -14.70 1.11
CA PRO A 291 9.90 -14.18 1.49
C PRO A 291 10.17 -12.80 0.89
N CYS A 292 10.82 -11.93 1.67
CA CYS A 292 11.42 -10.70 1.17
C CYS A 292 12.45 -11.03 0.06
N GLY A 293 12.53 -10.20 -0.98
CA GLY A 293 13.44 -10.38 -2.10
C GLY A 293 12.96 -11.38 -3.18
N TYR A 294 11.68 -11.77 -3.17
CA TYR A 294 11.11 -12.71 -4.13
C TYR A 294 10.14 -12.05 -5.10
N THR A 295 10.13 -12.45 -6.37
CA THR A 295 9.21 -11.94 -7.41
C THR A 295 8.53 -13.07 -8.13
N TYR A 296 7.31 -12.86 -8.64
CA TYR A 296 6.57 -13.89 -9.37
C TYR A 296 6.66 -13.68 -10.88
N SER A 297 6.86 -14.79 -11.61
CA SER A 297 6.85 -14.78 -13.08
C SER A 297 5.52 -15.21 -13.69
N THR A 298 4.59 -15.71 -12.87
CA THR A 298 3.26 -16.12 -13.33
C THR A 298 2.16 -15.72 -12.36
N VAL A 299 0.96 -15.46 -12.90
CA VAL A 299 -0.23 -15.10 -12.13
C VAL A 299 -0.60 -16.21 -11.14
N GLU A 300 -0.52 -17.47 -11.56
CA GLU A 300 -0.92 -18.62 -10.74
C GLU A 300 -0.08 -18.72 -9.47
N SER A 301 1.25 -18.59 -9.59
CA SER A 301 2.15 -18.62 -8.41
C SER A 301 1.88 -17.47 -7.44
N TYR A 302 1.52 -16.29 -7.95
CA TYR A 302 1.18 -15.14 -7.12
C TYR A 302 -0.16 -15.34 -6.40
N VAL A 303 -1.21 -15.74 -7.12
CA VAL A 303 -2.53 -15.97 -6.53
C VAL A 303 -2.53 -17.11 -5.52
N MET A 304 -1.80 -18.20 -5.78
CA MET A 304 -1.69 -19.29 -4.81
C MET A 304 -1.04 -18.84 -3.51
N ASN A 305 -0.02 -17.98 -3.55
CA ASN A 305 0.56 -17.43 -2.34
C ASN A 305 -0.37 -16.41 -1.66
N LEU A 306 -1.14 -15.61 -2.40
CA LEU A 306 -2.18 -14.76 -1.80
C LEU A 306 -3.24 -15.61 -1.07
N LEU A 307 -3.70 -16.72 -1.65
CA LEU A 307 -4.59 -17.64 -0.94
C LEU A 307 -3.90 -18.30 0.27
N GLY A 308 -2.59 -18.53 0.19
CA GLY A 308 -1.77 -19.01 1.30
C GLY A 308 -1.71 -18.06 2.49
N ILE A 309 -1.68 -16.73 2.27
CA ILE A 309 -1.74 -15.77 3.39
C ILE A 309 -3.10 -15.83 4.11
N HIS A 310 -4.20 -16.06 3.38
CA HIS A 310 -5.52 -16.25 3.97
C HIS A 310 -5.64 -17.58 4.73
N ASP A 311 -5.03 -18.66 4.23
CA ASP A 311 -4.91 -19.90 5.01
C ASP A 311 -4.17 -19.69 6.32
N SER A 312 -3.06 -18.95 6.25
CA SER A 312 -2.24 -18.68 7.41
C SER A 312 -2.99 -17.85 8.45
N ARG A 313 -3.78 -16.85 8.01
CA ARG A 313 -4.69 -16.11 8.89
C ARG A 313 -5.67 -17.05 9.58
N LEU A 314 -6.38 -17.90 8.83
CA LEU A 314 -7.37 -18.82 9.39
C LEU A 314 -6.75 -19.80 10.39
N ARG A 315 -5.52 -20.26 10.13
CA ARG A 315 -4.78 -21.16 11.03
C ARG A 315 -4.31 -20.45 12.29
N ASN A 316 -3.67 -19.29 12.16
CA ASN A 316 -2.87 -18.70 13.24
C ASN A 316 -3.59 -17.59 14.01
N GLN A 317 -4.53 -16.85 13.42
CA GLN A 317 -5.25 -15.79 14.14
C GLN A 317 -6.20 -16.42 15.18
N PRO A 318 -6.08 -16.14 16.48
CA PRO A 318 -6.84 -16.85 17.52
C PRO A 318 -8.36 -16.69 17.39
N ASN A 319 -8.81 -15.52 16.94
CA ASN A 319 -10.21 -15.19 16.75
C ASN A 319 -10.65 -15.14 15.29
N ALA A 320 -9.97 -15.86 14.38
CA ALA A 320 -10.35 -15.91 12.96
C ALA A 320 -11.80 -16.40 12.73
N VAL A 321 -12.32 -17.24 13.63
CA VAL A 321 -13.65 -17.84 13.50
C VAL A 321 -14.50 -17.56 14.73
N ASN A 322 -15.80 -17.39 14.52
CA ASN A 322 -16.78 -17.15 15.58
C ASN A 322 -17.43 -18.44 16.09
N ASN A 323 -17.69 -19.38 15.19
CA ASN A 323 -18.39 -20.63 15.48
C ASN A 323 -18.13 -21.68 14.39
N LEU A 324 -18.73 -22.87 14.53
CA LEU A 324 -18.55 -23.97 13.59
C LEU A 324 -18.99 -23.61 12.15
N PRO A 325 -20.21 -23.09 11.91
CA PRO A 325 -20.63 -22.65 10.57
C PRO A 325 -19.66 -21.66 9.92
N ASP A 326 -19.18 -20.66 10.67
CA ASP A 326 -18.22 -19.68 10.20
C ASP A 326 -16.89 -20.35 9.79
N CYS A 327 -16.35 -21.22 10.65
CA CYS A 327 -15.12 -21.97 10.35
C CYS A 327 -15.26 -22.81 9.07
N VAL A 328 -16.36 -23.55 8.94
CA VAL A 328 -16.68 -24.36 7.76
C VAL A 328 -16.79 -23.49 6.51
N SER A 329 -17.49 -22.36 6.62
CA SER A 329 -17.67 -21.40 5.53
C SER A 329 -16.35 -20.81 5.04
N GLN A 330 -15.47 -20.39 5.95
CA GLN A 330 -14.16 -19.86 5.59
C GLN A 330 -13.27 -20.91 4.90
N MET A 331 -13.26 -22.14 5.43
CA MET A 331 -12.53 -23.27 4.81
C MET A 331 -13.05 -23.58 3.41
N SER A 332 -14.37 -23.63 3.24
CA SER A 332 -15.02 -23.86 1.94
C SER A 332 -14.65 -22.79 0.93
N ALA A 333 -14.73 -21.52 1.32
CA ALA A 333 -14.40 -20.40 0.46
C ALA A 333 -12.94 -20.47 -0.03
N LEU A 334 -11.98 -20.76 0.86
CA LEU A 334 -10.56 -20.86 0.48
C LEU A 334 -10.30 -22.05 -0.46
N ALA A 335 -10.86 -23.22 -0.17
CA ALA A 335 -10.74 -24.39 -1.05
C ALA A 335 -11.39 -24.16 -2.43
N ALA A 336 -12.58 -23.56 -2.45
CA ALA A 336 -13.28 -23.24 -3.68
C ALA A 336 -12.52 -22.17 -4.49
N MET A 337 -12.07 -21.08 -3.85
CA MET A 337 -11.28 -20.02 -4.50
C MET A 337 -10.06 -20.59 -5.23
N ARG A 338 -9.33 -21.54 -4.63
CA ARG A 338 -8.20 -22.22 -5.31
C ARG A 338 -8.65 -22.97 -6.56
N THR A 339 -9.77 -23.68 -6.46
CA THR A 339 -10.31 -24.51 -7.55
C THR A 339 -10.82 -23.67 -8.72
N ILE A 340 -11.49 -22.55 -8.43
CA ILE A 340 -12.18 -21.74 -9.44
C ILE A 340 -11.29 -20.64 -10.05
N PHE A 341 -10.11 -20.36 -9.47
CA PHE A 341 -9.17 -19.36 -9.99
C PHE A 341 -8.98 -19.39 -11.52
N PRO A 342 -8.81 -20.55 -12.19
CA PRO A 342 -8.61 -20.60 -13.65
C PRO A 342 -9.81 -20.11 -14.48
N ILE A 343 -10.99 -19.96 -13.86
CA ILE A 343 -12.19 -19.40 -14.50
C ILE A 343 -12.09 -17.88 -14.58
N PHE A 344 -11.46 -17.24 -13.59
CA PHE A 344 -11.38 -15.78 -13.45
C PHE A 344 -10.14 -15.18 -14.10
N PHE A 345 -9.08 -15.95 -14.33
CA PHE A 345 -7.84 -15.46 -14.92
C PHE A 345 -7.53 -16.15 -16.23
N GLN A 346 -7.13 -15.35 -17.22
CA GLN A 346 -6.95 -15.83 -18.58
C GLN A 346 -5.60 -16.52 -18.76
N GLN A 347 -5.64 -17.74 -19.28
CA GLN A 347 -4.42 -18.51 -19.58
C GLN A 347 -3.44 -17.78 -20.52
N LYS A 348 -3.93 -16.91 -21.41
CA LYS A 348 -3.08 -16.10 -22.31
C LYS A 348 -2.33 -14.97 -21.58
N LEU A 349 -2.80 -14.54 -20.41
CA LEU A 349 -2.23 -13.46 -19.60
C LEU A 349 -1.40 -13.97 -18.40
N ARG A 350 -1.25 -15.28 -18.27
CA ARG A 350 -0.52 -15.95 -17.16
C ARG A 350 0.89 -15.43 -16.90
N ARG A 351 1.58 -14.88 -17.92
CA ARG A 351 2.95 -14.35 -17.84
C ARG A 351 2.99 -12.85 -18.15
N GLY A 352 1.86 -12.17 -18.06
CA GLY A 352 1.71 -10.74 -18.25
C GLY A 352 0.76 -10.34 -19.39
N PRO A 353 0.62 -9.03 -19.66
CA PRO A 353 1.48 -7.98 -19.12
C PRO A 353 1.24 -7.76 -17.62
N PHE A 354 2.33 -7.51 -16.89
CA PHE A 354 2.28 -7.01 -15.52
C PHE A 354 2.46 -5.49 -15.56
N VAL A 355 1.74 -4.76 -14.73
CA VAL A 355 1.70 -3.29 -14.78
C VAL A 355 1.84 -2.71 -13.38
N PHE A 356 2.51 -1.56 -13.28
CA PHE A 356 2.68 -0.86 -12.01
C PHE A 356 1.33 -0.33 -11.52
N THR A 357 0.98 -0.63 -10.27
CA THR A 357 -0.32 -0.32 -9.67
C THR A 357 -0.13 0.28 -8.28
N LEU A 358 -0.94 1.30 -7.96
CA LEU A 358 -1.09 1.83 -6.61
C LEU A 358 -2.18 1.03 -5.91
N THR A 359 -1.81 0.08 -5.06
CA THR A 359 -2.73 -0.88 -4.43
C THR A 359 -3.55 -0.28 -3.30
N ASP A 360 -3.04 0.76 -2.63
CA ASP A 360 -3.70 1.45 -1.51
C ASP A 360 -4.14 2.88 -1.90
N LEU A 361 -4.66 3.05 -3.12
CA LEU A 361 -5.13 4.34 -3.60
C LEU A 361 -6.55 4.63 -3.07
N HIS A 362 -6.65 5.24 -1.89
CA HIS A 362 -7.92 5.68 -1.29
C HIS A 362 -8.04 7.21 -1.16
N GLN A 363 -9.22 7.72 -0.76
CA GLN A 363 -9.51 9.17 -0.81
C GLN A 363 -8.60 10.04 0.05
N SER A 364 -7.96 9.49 1.09
CA SER A 364 -7.01 10.27 1.90
C SER A 364 -5.60 10.30 1.30
N ASN A 365 -5.32 9.47 0.30
CA ASN A 365 -4.06 9.43 -0.44
C ASN A 365 -4.09 10.28 -1.72
N ILE A 366 -5.25 10.88 -2.04
CA ILE A 366 -5.45 11.77 -3.19
C ILE A 366 -5.68 13.19 -2.69
N PHE A 367 -4.81 14.12 -3.09
CA PHE A 367 -4.99 15.55 -2.89
C PHE A 367 -5.60 16.18 -4.14
N VAL A 368 -6.56 17.07 -3.93
CA VAL A 368 -7.29 17.75 -4.98
C VAL A 368 -7.40 19.25 -4.75
N ASP A 369 -7.59 20.00 -5.84
CA ASP A 369 -8.02 21.41 -5.78
C ASP A 369 -9.55 21.52 -5.57
N ASP A 370 -10.05 22.75 -5.54
CA ASP A 370 -11.49 23.04 -5.36
C ASP A 370 -12.39 22.43 -6.44
N ASN A 371 -11.83 22.12 -7.62
CA ASN A 371 -12.52 21.53 -8.77
C ASN A 371 -12.35 20.01 -8.85
N TRP A 372 -11.80 19.37 -7.81
CA TRP A 372 -11.48 17.95 -7.77
C TRP A 372 -10.45 17.50 -8.83
N ARG A 373 -9.59 18.43 -9.29
CA ARG A 373 -8.41 18.07 -10.08
C ARG A 373 -7.33 17.52 -9.16
N ILE A 374 -6.69 16.42 -9.55
CA ILE A 374 -5.69 15.76 -8.72
C ILE A 374 -4.40 16.59 -8.73
N THR A 375 -3.99 17.07 -7.56
CA THR A 375 -2.79 17.89 -7.40
C THR A 375 -1.60 17.14 -6.83
N CYS A 376 -1.86 16.03 -6.11
CA CYS A 376 -0.84 15.15 -5.56
C CYS A 376 -1.39 13.78 -5.18
N LEU A 377 -0.61 12.72 -5.40
CA LEU A 377 -0.79 11.40 -4.83
C LEU A 377 0.27 11.16 -3.77
N VAL A 378 -0.15 10.77 -2.58
CA VAL A 378 0.76 10.45 -1.46
C VAL A 378 0.68 8.96 -1.13
N ASP A 379 1.53 8.53 -0.20
CA ASP A 379 1.55 7.18 0.33
C ASP A 379 1.80 6.06 -0.71
N LEU A 380 3.02 6.02 -1.24
CA LEU A 380 3.41 5.13 -2.35
C LEU A 380 3.98 3.79 -1.86
N GLU A 381 3.84 3.46 -0.58
CA GLU A 381 4.59 2.39 0.10
C GLU A 381 4.18 0.98 -0.31
N TRP A 382 2.94 0.82 -0.77
CA TRP A 382 2.35 -0.47 -1.21
C TRP A 382 2.36 -0.66 -2.73
N ALA A 383 2.92 0.29 -3.47
CA ALA A 383 2.91 0.26 -4.91
C ALA A 383 3.76 -0.90 -5.45
N CYS A 384 3.17 -1.72 -6.30
CA CYS A 384 3.81 -2.90 -6.87
C CYS A 384 3.29 -3.21 -8.27
N SER A 385 3.98 -4.08 -8.99
CA SER A 385 3.49 -4.60 -10.26
C SER A 385 2.50 -5.75 -10.02
N ARG A 386 1.36 -5.70 -10.70
CA ARG A 386 0.29 -6.70 -10.65
C ARG A 386 -0.06 -7.18 -12.06
N PRO A 387 -0.69 -8.37 -12.22
CA PRO A 387 -1.36 -8.74 -13.47
C PRO A 387 -2.32 -7.64 -13.92
N ILE A 388 -2.37 -7.37 -15.23
CA ILE A 388 -3.28 -6.36 -15.78
C ILE A 388 -4.75 -6.63 -15.43
N GLU A 389 -5.11 -7.90 -15.23
CA GLU A 389 -6.44 -8.37 -14.80
C GLU A 389 -6.79 -7.97 -13.35
N MET A 390 -5.79 -7.56 -12.56
CA MET A 390 -5.95 -7.08 -11.18
C MET A 390 -5.85 -5.55 -11.08
N VAL A 391 -5.88 -4.84 -12.19
CA VAL A 391 -6.07 -3.39 -12.18
C VAL A 391 -7.56 -3.10 -12.14
N GLU A 392 -8.00 -2.43 -11.10
CA GLU A 392 -9.42 -2.27 -10.79
C GLU A 392 -9.79 -0.80 -10.54
N PRO A 393 -11.03 -0.38 -10.87
CA PRO A 393 -11.56 0.90 -10.43
C PRO A 393 -11.50 0.99 -8.90
N PRO A 394 -11.35 2.19 -8.31
CA PRO A 394 -11.27 2.31 -6.87
C PRO A 394 -12.51 1.77 -6.17
N TYR A 395 -12.36 0.82 -5.25
CA TYR A 395 -13.50 0.16 -4.57
C TYR A 395 -14.41 1.15 -3.81
N TRP A 396 -13.86 2.29 -3.40
CA TRP A 396 -14.50 3.28 -2.54
C TRP A 396 -15.38 4.30 -3.29
N LEU A 397 -15.64 4.13 -4.59
CA LEU A 397 -16.47 5.03 -5.39
C LEU A 397 -17.86 5.30 -4.77
N THR A 398 -18.44 4.33 -4.06
CA THR A 398 -19.74 4.48 -3.37
C THR A 398 -19.61 4.87 -1.89
N ASN A 399 -18.39 5.15 -1.41
CA ASN A 399 -18.07 5.38 0.00
C ASN A 399 -18.42 4.18 0.92
N LYS A 400 -18.29 2.96 0.37
CA LYS A 400 -18.51 1.69 1.07
C LYS A 400 -17.20 0.98 1.34
N GLY A 401 -17.18 0.16 2.39
CA GLY A 401 -16.13 -0.83 2.58
C GLY A 401 -16.12 -1.85 1.44
N VAL A 402 -15.00 -2.54 1.28
CA VAL A 402 -14.80 -3.57 0.24
C VAL A 402 -15.85 -4.69 0.33
N ASP A 403 -16.25 -5.02 1.55
CA ASP A 403 -17.23 -6.04 1.89
C ASP A 403 -18.69 -5.50 1.85
N GLU A 404 -18.89 -4.20 1.70
CA GLU A 404 -20.21 -3.54 1.72
C GLU A 404 -20.65 -3.02 0.33
N ILE A 405 -19.96 -3.42 -0.73
CA ILE A 405 -20.22 -2.92 -2.08
C ILE A 405 -21.53 -3.49 -2.62
N ASP A 406 -22.52 -2.63 -2.85
CA ASP A 406 -23.66 -2.98 -3.69
C ASP A 406 -23.24 -2.90 -5.17
N ALA A 407 -23.33 -4.04 -5.87
CA ALA A 407 -22.86 -4.14 -7.25
C ALA A 407 -23.62 -3.19 -8.20
N GLN A 408 -24.92 -2.94 -7.98
CA GLN A 408 -25.73 -2.10 -8.87
C GLN A 408 -25.46 -0.61 -8.66
N GLU A 409 -25.28 -0.17 -7.42
CA GLU A 409 -24.89 1.19 -7.10
C GLU A 409 -23.48 1.48 -7.62
N TYR A 410 -22.54 0.56 -7.39
CA TYR A 410 -21.16 0.68 -7.82
C TYR A 410 -21.01 0.75 -9.34
N ASP A 411 -21.75 -0.09 -10.07
CA ASP A 411 -21.66 -0.16 -11.54
C ASP A 411 -21.98 1.18 -12.22
N LYS A 412 -22.84 2.01 -11.63
CA LYS A 412 -23.17 3.35 -12.17
C LYS A 412 -21.95 4.26 -12.23
N LEU A 413 -21.23 4.38 -11.10
CA LEU A 413 -20.04 5.23 -11.00
C LEU A 413 -18.85 4.62 -11.73
N ARG A 414 -18.73 3.28 -11.67
CA ARG A 414 -17.74 2.52 -12.44
C ARG A 414 -17.89 2.78 -13.94
N THR A 415 -19.10 2.67 -14.48
CA THR A 415 -19.38 2.87 -15.91
C THR A 415 -19.05 4.30 -16.36
N GLU A 416 -19.33 5.29 -15.52
CA GLU A 416 -18.94 6.69 -15.78
C GLU A 416 -17.41 6.83 -15.87
N LEU A 417 -16.67 6.28 -14.90
CA LEU A 417 -15.20 6.26 -14.93
C LEU A 417 -14.67 5.52 -16.15
N MET A 418 -15.23 4.35 -16.50
CA MET A 418 -14.81 3.56 -17.66
C MET A 418 -15.03 4.31 -18.97
N THR A 419 -16.15 5.02 -19.10
CA THR A 419 -16.45 5.86 -20.27
C THR A 419 -15.38 6.94 -20.45
N ILE A 420 -15.00 7.61 -19.36
CA ILE A 420 -13.95 8.63 -19.37
C ILE A 420 -12.57 8.01 -19.66
N LEU A 421 -12.26 6.86 -19.07
CA LEU A 421 -11.01 6.14 -19.29
C LEU A 421 -10.84 5.75 -20.76
N THR A 422 -11.87 5.17 -21.39
CA THR A 422 -11.85 4.83 -22.81
C THR A 422 -11.64 6.05 -23.70
N ALA A 423 -12.25 7.20 -23.34
CA ALA A 423 -12.08 8.45 -24.07
C ALA A 423 -10.63 8.97 -23.95
N GLU A 424 -10.05 9.01 -22.74
CA GLU A 424 -8.67 9.43 -22.52
C GLU A 424 -7.66 8.48 -23.19
N GLU A 425 -7.89 7.16 -23.14
CA GLU A 425 -7.04 6.17 -23.80
C GLU A 425 -7.06 6.34 -25.34
N THR A 426 -8.23 6.64 -25.91
CA THR A 426 -8.36 6.92 -27.35
C THR A 426 -7.63 8.19 -27.77
N LYS A 427 -7.66 9.25 -26.95
CA LYS A 427 -6.92 10.50 -27.17
C LYS A 427 -5.40 10.25 -27.17
N GLN A 428 -4.89 9.49 -26.21
CA GLN A 428 -3.46 9.15 -26.13
C GLN A 428 -3.01 8.35 -27.36
N ARG A 429 -3.76 7.32 -27.77
CA ARG A 429 -3.42 6.51 -28.95
C ARG A 429 -3.44 7.29 -30.25
N SER A 430 -4.39 8.23 -30.40
CA SER A 430 -4.47 9.08 -31.58
C SER A 430 -3.27 10.03 -31.70
N SER A 431 -2.77 10.51 -30.55
CA SER A 431 -1.60 11.40 -30.47
C SER A 431 -0.28 10.67 -30.74
N SER A 432 -0.18 9.39 -30.38
CA SER A 432 1.04 8.58 -30.53
C SER A 432 1.26 7.97 -31.93
N ARG A 433 0.29 8.09 -32.85
CA ARG A 433 0.39 7.55 -34.23
C ARG A 433 1.47 8.21 -35.11
N GLY A 434 2.15 9.26 -34.64
CA GLY A 434 3.22 9.96 -35.37
C GLY A 434 4.64 9.45 -35.15
N VAL A 435 4.92 8.57 -34.17
CA VAL A 435 6.30 8.16 -33.82
C VAL A 435 6.39 6.65 -33.55
N SER A 436 6.80 5.90 -34.59
CA SER A 436 7.42 4.56 -34.58
C SER A 436 6.66 3.33 -34.02
N GLY A 437 6.31 2.42 -34.95
CA GLY A 437 6.78 1.00 -34.97
C GLY A 437 6.22 -0.02 -33.97
N ASN A 438 5.35 -0.92 -34.45
CA ASN A 438 5.10 -2.35 -34.12
C ASN A 438 5.16 -2.90 -32.67
N VAL A 439 5.39 -2.12 -31.62
CA VAL A 439 5.42 -2.63 -30.22
C VAL A 439 4.04 -2.53 -29.54
N GLY A 440 3.08 -1.81 -30.14
CA GLY A 440 1.78 -1.50 -29.53
C GLY A 440 0.63 -2.48 -29.81
N GLU A 441 0.85 -3.58 -30.53
CA GLU A 441 -0.24 -4.51 -30.92
C GLU A 441 -0.51 -5.63 -29.89
N THR A 442 0.37 -5.88 -28.93
CA THR A 442 0.26 -7.06 -28.04
C THR A 442 -0.29 -6.79 -26.65
N THR A 443 -0.25 -5.54 -26.16
CA THR A 443 -0.81 -5.19 -24.85
C THR A 443 -2.29 -4.80 -24.97
N PRO A 444 -3.21 -5.49 -24.25
CA PRO A 444 -4.62 -5.13 -24.29
C PRO A 444 -4.83 -3.69 -23.77
N ARG A 445 -5.90 -3.04 -24.23
CA ARG A 445 -6.29 -1.74 -23.71
C ARG A 445 -6.58 -1.85 -22.23
N LEU A 446 -6.20 -0.85 -21.44
CA LEU A 446 -6.52 -0.86 -20.01
C LEU A 446 -8.03 -0.83 -19.82
N SER A 447 -8.75 0.00 -20.60
CA SER A 447 -10.20 0.05 -20.50
C SER A 447 -10.86 -1.31 -20.78
N ASP A 448 -10.37 -2.02 -21.79
CA ASP A 448 -10.92 -3.32 -22.20
C ASP A 448 -10.60 -4.39 -21.16
N ALA A 449 -9.40 -4.35 -20.57
CA ALA A 449 -9.00 -5.29 -19.51
C ALA A 449 -9.85 -5.10 -18.24
N MET A 450 -10.09 -3.86 -17.82
CA MET A 450 -10.91 -3.53 -16.65
C MET A 450 -12.39 -3.86 -16.89
N GLU A 451 -12.93 -3.59 -18.08
CA GLU A 451 -14.31 -3.98 -18.43
C GLU A 451 -14.46 -5.50 -18.47
N LEU A 452 -13.48 -6.20 -19.04
CA LEU A 452 -13.48 -7.65 -19.06
C LEU A 452 -13.41 -8.22 -17.64
N ALA A 453 -12.53 -7.71 -16.79
CA ALA A 453 -12.43 -8.11 -15.39
C ALA A 453 -13.73 -7.91 -14.61
N TRP A 454 -14.48 -6.85 -14.91
CA TRP A 454 -15.82 -6.64 -14.34
C TRP A 454 -16.82 -7.70 -14.82
N THR A 455 -16.93 -7.89 -16.14
CA THR A 455 -17.91 -8.81 -16.74
C THR A 455 -17.66 -10.29 -16.43
N THR A 456 -16.39 -10.70 -16.28
CA THR A 456 -16.01 -12.08 -15.90
C THR A 456 -15.98 -12.30 -14.39
N GLY A 457 -16.12 -11.26 -13.57
CA GLY A 457 -16.03 -11.34 -12.11
C GLY A 457 -14.60 -11.37 -11.56
N THR A 458 -13.58 -11.20 -12.40
CA THR A 458 -12.17 -11.10 -11.97
C THR A 458 -11.94 -9.93 -11.03
N PHE A 459 -12.71 -8.85 -11.18
CA PHE A 459 -12.77 -7.73 -10.23
C PHE A 459 -13.08 -8.23 -8.81
N TRP A 460 -14.16 -8.99 -8.62
CA TRP A 460 -14.54 -9.52 -7.31
C TRP A 460 -13.50 -10.49 -6.76
N TYR A 461 -12.93 -11.33 -7.63
CA TYR A 461 -11.88 -12.26 -7.23
C TYR A 461 -10.62 -11.51 -6.76
N SER A 462 -10.14 -10.52 -7.51
CA SER A 462 -8.98 -9.67 -7.16
C SER A 462 -9.21 -8.92 -5.84
N LEU A 463 -10.40 -8.36 -5.69
CA LEU A 463 -10.79 -7.61 -4.50
C LEU A 463 -10.87 -8.52 -3.26
N ALA A 464 -11.41 -9.73 -3.40
CA ALA A 464 -11.42 -10.74 -2.35
C ALA A 464 -10.01 -11.16 -1.91
N LEU A 465 -9.10 -11.41 -2.87
CA LEU A 465 -7.70 -11.72 -2.56
C LEU A 465 -7.01 -10.60 -1.78
N SER A 466 -7.39 -9.35 -2.04
CA SER A 466 -6.81 -8.15 -1.43
C SER A 466 -7.54 -7.74 -0.14
N SER A 467 -8.43 -8.58 0.41
CA SER A 467 -9.18 -8.25 1.64
C SER A 467 -9.32 -9.46 2.57
N PRO A 468 -8.44 -9.61 3.58
CA PRO A 468 -8.45 -10.77 4.48
C PRO A 468 -9.74 -10.96 5.29
N THR A 469 -10.42 -9.87 5.62
CA THR A 469 -11.73 -9.92 6.29
C THR A 469 -12.89 -9.93 5.29
N GLY A 470 -12.74 -9.31 4.12
CA GLY A 470 -13.80 -9.24 3.11
C GLY A 470 -13.93 -10.45 2.19
N LEU A 471 -12.88 -11.29 2.07
CA LEU A 471 -12.82 -12.41 1.12
C LEU A 471 -14.08 -13.29 1.17
N PHE A 472 -14.49 -13.69 2.37
CA PHE A 472 -15.58 -14.63 2.55
C PHE A 472 -16.91 -14.04 2.11
N ARG A 473 -17.19 -12.80 2.53
CA ARG A 473 -18.41 -12.10 2.11
C ARG A 473 -18.46 -11.90 0.61
N ILE A 474 -17.38 -11.42 0.00
CA ILE A 474 -17.30 -11.25 -1.47
C ILE A 474 -17.47 -12.59 -2.19
N PHE A 475 -16.88 -13.67 -1.65
CA PHE A 475 -16.99 -14.99 -2.24
C PHE A 475 -18.45 -15.44 -2.33
N TYR A 476 -19.20 -15.38 -1.23
CA TYR A 476 -20.59 -15.84 -1.20
C TYR A 476 -21.56 -14.88 -1.89
N GLU A 477 -21.36 -13.56 -1.76
CA GLU A 477 -22.30 -12.56 -2.30
C GLU A 477 -22.06 -12.22 -3.77
N HIS A 478 -20.82 -12.32 -4.27
CA HIS A 478 -20.47 -11.86 -5.62
C HIS A 478 -19.80 -12.91 -6.51
N ILE A 479 -19.02 -13.86 -5.96
CA ILE A 479 -18.30 -14.85 -6.78
C ILE A 479 -19.17 -16.08 -7.06
N ILE A 480 -19.78 -16.67 -6.03
CA ILE A 480 -20.64 -17.87 -6.19
C ILE A 480 -21.80 -17.65 -7.16
N PRO A 481 -22.55 -16.52 -7.11
CA PRO A 481 -23.67 -16.29 -8.03
C PRO A 481 -23.27 -16.23 -9.51
N LEU A 482 -21.99 -15.95 -9.82
CA LEU A 482 -21.47 -15.97 -11.19
C LEU A 482 -21.24 -17.40 -11.72
N LEU A 483 -21.03 -18.36 -10.82
CA LEU A 483 -20.73 -19.76 -11.16
C LEU A 483 -21.98 -20.65 -11.17
N SER A 484 -22.90 -20.42 -10.23
CA SER A 484 -24.13 -21.19 -10.11
C SER A 484 -25.32 -20.32 -9.76
N LYS A 485 -26.44 -20.52 -10.47
CA LYS A 485 -27.73 -19.88 -10.16
C LYS A 485 -28.44 -20.53 -8.97
N HIS A 486 -28.03 -21.74 -8.60
CA HIS A 486 -28.54 -22.45 -7.43
C HIS A 486 -27.46 -22.42 -6.37
N TYR A 487 -27.72 -21.74 -5.25
CA TYR A 487 -26.87 -21.80 -4.08
C TYR A 487 -26.87 -23.25 -3.59
N SER A 488 -25.79 -23.99 -3.85
CA SER A 488 -25.69 -25.35 -3.33
C SER A 488 -25.16 -25.25 -1.91
N GLU A 489 -26.03 -25.52 -0.93
CA GLU A 489 -25.64 -25.76 0.47
C GLU A 489 -24.45 -26.74 0.54
N ASP A 490 -24.35 -27.65 -0.44
CA ASP A 490 -23.27 -28.61 -0.71
C ASP A 490 -21.85 -28.03 -0.68
N ILE A 491 -21.62 -26.76 -1.02
CA ILE A 491 -20.26 -26.15 -0.96
C ILE A 491 -19.77 -26.09 0.50
N GLY A 492 -20.68 -25.79 1.43
CA GLY A 492 -20.37 -25.81 2.87
C GLY A 492 -20.10 -27.22 3.39
N GLU A 493 -20.70 -28.24 2.76
CA GLU A 493 -20.58 -29.63 3.22
C GLU A 493 -19.35 -30.34 2.64
N ILE A 494 -18.96 -30.02 1.40
CA ILE A 494 -17.93 -30.79 0.67
C ILE A 494 -16.58 -30.08 0.68
N MET A 495 -16.54 -28.78 0.37
CA MET A 495 -15.27 -28.05 0.18
C MET A 495 -14.35 -27.99 1.40
N PRO A 496 -14.79 -28.00 2.67
CA PRO A 496 -13.87 -27.96 3.81
C PRO A 496 -12.90 -29.16 3.80
N PHE A 497 -13.37 -30.33 3.36
CA PHE A 497 -12.58 -31.57 3.25
C PHE A 497 -11.50 -31.53 2.15
N TYR A 498 -11.56 -30.53 1.27
CA TYR A 498 -10.51 -30.24 0.29
C TYR A 498 -9.56 -29.12 0.73
N TRP A 499 -9.81 -28.49 1.89
CA TRP A 499 -8.93 -27.47 2.46
C TRP A 499 -7.81 -28.06 3.32
N ASP A 500 -8.12 -29.04 4.17
CA ASP A 500 -7.16 -29.73 5.04
C ASP A 500 -7.49 -31.24 5.15
N ARG A 501 -6.49 -32.06 5.49
CA ARG A 501 -6.64 -33.51 5.63
C ARG A 501 -7.44 -33.90 6.88
N ASP A 502 -7.33 -33.13 7.96
CA ASP A 502 -8.01 -33.41 9.22
C ASP A 502 -8.88 -32.21 9.65
N VAL A 503 -9.95 -31.99 8.88
CA VAL A 503 -10.91 -30.92 9.11
C VAL A 503 -11.50 -30.98 10.51
N GLY A 504 -11.86 -32.18 10.99
CA GLY A 504 -12.50 -32.35 12.28
C GLY A 504 -11.61 -31.89 13.42
N LYS A 505 -10.33 -32.29 13.40
CA LYS A 505 -9.34 -31.82 14.37
C LYS A 505 -9.10 -30.32 14.26
N PHE A 506 -8.88 -29.81 13.04
CA PHE A 506 -8.63 -28.39 12.82
C PHE A 506 -9.77 -27.52 13.39
N VAL A 507 -11.02 -27.87 13.09
CA VAL A 507 -12.20 -27.17 13.59
C VAL A 507 -12.27 -27.22 15.12
N ALA A 508 -12.01 -28.38 15.73
CA ALA A 508 -12.01 -28.52 17.19
C ALA A 508 -10.94 -27.63 17.85
N ASP A 509 -9.72 -27.65 17.31
CA ASP A 509 -8.61 -26.82 17.77
C ASP A 509 -8.95 -25.32 17.62
N LYS A 510 -9.51 -24.91 16.48
CA LYS A 510 -9.85 -23.51 16.22
C LYS A 510 -10.98 -22.98 17.10
N LEU A 511 -11.98 -23.81 17.40
CA LEU A 511 -13.03 -23.44 18.36
C LEU A 511 -12.47 -23.35 19.80
N SER A 512 -11.43 -24.12 20.12
CA SER A 512 -10.71 -24.01 21.38
C SER A 512 -9.93 -22.68 21.47
N ASP A 513 -9.21 -22.30 20.41
CA ASP A 513 -8.52 -21.00 20.30
C ASP A 513 -9.49 -19.84 20.55
N LYS A 514 -10.66 -19.87 19.88
CA LYS A 514 -11.68 -18.82 20.04
C LYS A 514 -12.18 -18.71 21.48
N LYS A 515 -12.42 -19.86 22.15
CA LYS A 515 -12.84 -19.87 23.57
C LYS A 515 -11.77 -19.29 24.47
N LYS A 516 -10.50 -19.64 24.23
CA LYS A 516 -9.35 -19.09 24.97
C LYS A 516 -9.25 -17.58 24.75
N TYR A 517 -9.30 -17.13 23.51
CA TYR A 517 -9.28 -15.72 23.15
C TYR A 517 -10.43 -14.94 23.82
N ASP A 518 -11.66 -15.46 23.80
CA ASP A 518 -12.81 -14.80 24.43
C ASP A 518 -12.69 -14.66 25.94
N HIS A 519 -12.01 -15.63 26.58
CA HIS A 519 -11.69 -15.59 27.98
C HIS A 519 -10.62 -14.53 28.28
N GLU A 520 -9.50 -14.54 27.54
CA GLU A 520 -8.44 -13.53 27.67
C GLU A 520 -8.94 -12.12 27.37
N LEU A 521 -9.78 -11.95 26.35
CA LEU A 521 -10.43 -10.69 26.03
C LEU A 521 -11.32 -10.22 27.16
N ARG A 522 -12.01 -11.12 27.87
CA ARG A 522 -12.79 -10.74 29.04
C ARG A 522 -11.89 -10.28 30.18
N LEU A 523 -10.86 -11.05 30.50
CA LEU A 523 -9.89 -10.71 31.55
C LEU A 523 -9.24 -9.34 31.29
N ALA A 524 -8.86 -9.07 30.03
CA ALA A 524 -8.28 -7.79 29.63
C ALA A 524 -9.23 -6.60 29.86
N PHE A 525 -10.53 -6.79 30.05
CA PHE A 525 -11.47 -5.72 30.42
C PHE A 525 -11.88 -5.78 31.90
N GLU A 526 -11.54 -6.87 32.60
CA GLU A 526 -11.79 -7.08 34.03
C GLU A 526 -10.61 -6.63 34.93
N GLU A 527 -9.37 -6.80 34.47
CA GLU A 527 -8.14 -6.34 35.12
C GLU A 527 -8.02 -4.81 34.99
N MET A 528 -8.47 -4.10 36.03
CA MET A 528 -8.21 -2.69 36.29
C MET A 528 -7.86 -2.52 37.77
#